data_AF-A0AAV2NI29-F1
#
_entry.id   AF-A0AAV2NI29-F1
#
_cell.length_a   1.000
_cell.length_b   1.000
_cell.length_c   1.000
_cell.angle_alpha   90.00
_cell.angle_beta   90.00
_cell.angle_gamma   90.00
#
_symmetry.space_group_name_H-M   'P 1'
#
loop_
_entity.id
_entity.type
_entity.pdbx_description
1 polymer ?
#
loop_
_entity_poly.entity_id
_entity_poly.type
_entity_poly.pdbx_seq_one_letter_code
_entity_poly.pdbx_strand_id
1 'polypeptide(L)'
;MDTKYNPFGFNKQTEALLCGVGGNNLIKEFKRRDISTDVLHKLTEEDFIQLGADEHLAKVMFQTLYVSKEKTPNVKLKPHQRISDKIEILKIGKKQFNVIQDFITYCRFKLKKKRINSFIEPDEALSASKVLCLAADSILKEVNETELKLKELEAVIIMPRSSQKYSYILYSIPIGGLCIATYILFNRIQS
;
A
#
# COMPACT_ATOMS: atom_id res chain seq x y z
N MET A 1 9.13 -20.76 -11.43
CA MET A 1 9.92 -20.09 -12.49
C MET A 1 10.70 -18.99 -11.82
N ASP A 2 12.00 -19.17 -11.64
CA ASP A 2 12.90 -18.17 -11.06
C ASP A 2 13.01 -16.96 -11.99
N THR A 3 12.40 -15.85 -11.61
CA THR A 3 12.73 -14.55 -12.20
C THR A 3 14.14 -14.18 -11.77
N LYS A 4 15.14 -14.58 -12.58
CA LYS A 4 16.50 -14.05 -12.53
C LYS A 4 16.41 -12.53 -12.54
N TYR A 5 16.58 -11.92 -11.38
CA TYR A 5 16.75 -10.48 -11.24
C TYR A 5 18.05 -10.13 -11.96
N ASN A 6 17.94 -9.60 -13.18
CA ASN A 6 19.07 -9.05 -13.92
C ASN A 6 19.15 -7.55 -13.62
N PRO A 7 19.98 -7.10 -12.65
CA PRO A 7 20.10 -5.67 -12.33
C PRO A 7 20.64 -4.83 -13.49
N PHE A 8 21.24 -5.47 -14.50
CA PHE A 8 21.80 -4.85 -15.70
C PHE A 8 20.88 -4.95 -16.92
N GLY A 9 19.70 -5.57 -16.77
CA GLY A 9 18.71 -5.73 -17.82
C GLY A 9 17.74 -4.54 -17.92
N PHE A 10 16.60 -4.76 -18.55
CA PHE A 10 15.53 -3.78 -18.62
C PHE A 10 15.04 -3.40 -17.21
N ASN A 11 15.14 -2.12 -16.85
CA ASN A 11 14.77 -1.62 -15.52
C ASN A 11 13.83 -0.40 -15.60
N LYS A 12 13.36 0.08 -14.45
CA LYS A 12 12.46 1.25 -14.38
C LYS A 12 13.05 2.53 -14.98
N GLN A 13 14.37 2.67 -15.01
CA GLN A 13 15.03 3.83 -15.62
C GLN A 13 14.94 3.73 -17.15
N THR A 14 15.16 2.54 -17.71
CA THR A 14 14.98 2.27 -19.15
C THR A 14 13.55 2.55 -19.58
N GLU A 15 12.57 2.10 -18.79
CA GLU A 15 11.14 2.35 -19.03
C GLU A 15 10.82 3.85 -19.00
N ALA A 16 11.27 4.57 -17.97
CA ALA A 16 11.04 6.01 -17.85
C ALA A 16 11.67 6.81 -19.01
N LEU A 17 12.86 6.41 -19.47
CA LEU A 17 13.53 7.04 -20.60
C LEU A 17 12.74 6.83 -21.90
N LEU A 18 12.29 5.60 -22.16
CA LEU A 18 11.44 5.29 -23.32
C LEU A 18 10.14 6.08 -23.29
N CYS A 19 9.50 6.19 -22.13
CA CYS A 19 8.33 7.06 -21.95
C CYS A 19 8.62 8.52 -22.30
N GLY A 20 9.77 9.04 -21.84
CA GLY A 20 10.18 10.42 -22.08
C GLY A 20 10.42 10.75 -23.55
N VAL A 21 10.84 9.77 -24.37
CA VAL A 21 11.05 9.93 -25.82
C VAL A 21 9.84 9.50 -26.67
N GLY A 22 8.69 9.24 -26.04
CA GLY A 22 7.46 8.83 -26.74
C GLY A 22 7.40 7.36 -27.16
N GLY A 23 8.40 6.54 -26.79
CA GLY A 23 8.53 5.13 -27.15
C GLY A 23 7.70 4.16 -26.30
N ASN A 24 6.51 4.56 -25.82
CA ASN A 24 5.66 3.74 -24.94
C ASN A 24 5.26 2.40 -25.56
N ASN A 25 5.06 2.40 -26.88
CA ASN A 25 4.76 1.21 -27.69
C ASN A 25 5.93 0.21 -27.72
N LEU A 26 7.16 0.66 -27.52
CA LEU A 26 8.37 -0.17 -27.61
C LEU A 26 8.75 -0.82 -26.27
N ILE A 27 8.17 -0.38 -25.15
CA ILE A 27 8.47 -0.89 -23.80
C ILE A 27 8.35 -2.42 -23.73
N LYS A 28 7.32 -3.00 -24.36
CA LYS A 28 7.11 -4.45 -24.38
C LYS A 28 8.25 -5.19 -25.10
N GLU A 29 8.72 -4.65 -26.21
CA GLU A 29 9.81 -5.24 -27.00
C GLU A 29 11.18 -5.07 -26.34
N PHE A 30 11.43 -3.90 -25.73
CA PHE A 30 12.64 -3.66 -24.94
C PHE A 30 12.72 -4.59 -23.72
N LYS A 31 11.59 -4.82 -23.04
CA LYS A 31 11.49 -5.78 -21.93
C LYS A 31 11.65 -7.23 -22.39
N ARG A 32 11.11 -7.58 -23.56
CA ARG A 32 11.23 -8.93 -24.15
C ARG A 32 12.68 -9.27 -24.53
N ARG A 33 13.42 -8.30 -25.08
CA ARG A 33 14.81 -8.46 -25.52
C ARG A 33 15.84 -8.12 -24.44
N ASP A 34 15.38 -7.82 -23.22
CA ASP A 34 16.20 -7.41 -22.07
C ASP A 34 17.19 -6.26 -22.38
N ILE A 35 16.73 -5.28 -23.16
CA ILE A 35 17.54 -4.13 -23.56
C ILE A 35 17.62 -3.15 -22.39
N SER A 36 18.82 -2.90 -21.90
CA SER A 36 19.06 -1.97 -20.80
C SER A 36 19.40 -0.56 -21.25
N THR A 37 19.41 0.37 -20.30
CA THR A 37 19.83 1.76 -20.51
C THR A 37 21.25 1.86 -21.07
N ASP A 38 22.13 0.91 -20.75
CA ASP A 38 23.53 0.91 -21.17
C ASP A 38 23.71 0.56 -22.66
N VAL A 39 22.69 0.04 -23.33
CA VAL A 39 22.74 -0.33 -24.76
C VAL A 39 21.92 0.60 -25.63
N LEU A 40 21.02 1.41 -25.05
CA LEU A 40 20.18 2.38 -25.75
C LEU A 40 20.99 3.36 -26.61
N HIS A 41 22.17 3.77 -26.16
CA HIS A 41 23.04 4.69 -26.91
C HIS A 41 23.76 4.04 -28.10
N LYS A 42 23.66 2.72 -28.25
CA LYS A 42 24.26 1.95 -29.35
C LYS A 42 23.24 1.61 -30.44
N LEU A 43 21.95 1.84 -30.17
CA LEU A 43 20.88 1.56 -31.12
C LEU A 43 20.88 2.59 -32.24
N THR A 44 20.79 2.11 -33.46
CA THR A 44 20.63 2.88 -34.70
C THR A 44 19.15 3.17 -34.99
N GLU A 45 18.86 4.06 -35.94
CA GLU A 45 17.49 4.30 -36.42
C GLU A 45 16.84 2.98 -36.87
N GLU A 46 17.60 2.14 -37.58
CA GLU A 46 17.17 0.83 -38.07
C GLU A 46 16.84 -0.13 -36.93
N ASP A 47 17.60 -0.10 -35.83
CA ASP A 47 17.32 -0.92 -34.66
C ASP A 47 16.00 -0.53 -34.00
N PHE A 48 15.69 0.76 -33.91
CA PHE A 48 14.40 1.23 -33.40
C PHE A 48 13.25 0.80 -34.30
N ILE A 49 13.42 0.85 -35.63
CA ILE A 49 12.43 0.35 -36.59
C ILE A 49 12.20 -1.16 -36.39
N GLN A 50 13.26 -1.95 -36.21
CA GLN A 50 13.15 -3.39 -35.93
C GLN A 50 12.48 -3.71 -34.58
N LEU A 51 12.49 -2.77 -33.64
CA LEU A 51 11.79 -2.87 -32.36
C LEU A 51 10.32 -2.45 -32.46
N GLY A 52 9.86 -2.02 -33.65
CA GLY A 52 8.48 -1.65 -33.93
C GLY A 52 8.20 -0.14 -33.87
N ALA A 53 9.23 0.70 -33.92
CA ALA A 53 9.06 2.14 -34.08
C ALA A 53 8.70 2.46 -35.54
N ASP A 54 7.83 3.45 -35.76
CA ASP A 54 7.71 4.03 -37.09
C ASP A 54 8.96 4.85 -37.44
N GLU A 55 9.17 5.11 -38.73
CA GLU A 55 10.38 5.78 -39.25
C GLU A 55 10.58 7.18 -38.65
N HIS A 56 9.47 7.90 -38.37
CA HIS A 56 9.53 9.21 -37.75
C HIS A 56 9.92 9.12 -36.27
N LEU A 57 9.33 8.19 -35.53
CA LEU A 57 9.64 7.92 -34.12
C LEU A 57 11.07 7.39 -33.95
N ALA A 58 11.53 6.49 -34.82
CA ALA A 58 12.89 5.98 -34.81
C ALA A 58 13.92 7.09 -34.97
N LYS A 59 13.69 8.02 -35.91
CA LYS A 59 14.53 9.20 -36.11
C LYS A 59 14.52 10.14 -34.91
N VAL A 60 13.36 10.42 -34.34
CA VAL A 60 13.22 11.26 -33.14
C VAL A 60 13.94 10.62 -31.95
N MET A 61 13.78 9.30 -31.74
CA MET A 61 14.44 8.56 -30.66
C MET A 61 15.96 8.52 -30.86
N PHE A 62 16.42 8.23 -32.07
CA PHE A 62 17.84 8.25 -32.40
C PHE A 62 18.42 9.63 -32.15
N GLN A 63 17.83 10.71 -32.66
CA GLN A 63 18.33 12.07 -32.42
C GLN A 63 18.32 12.43 -30.93
N THR A 64 17.25 12.11 -30.20
CA THR A 64 17.14 12.48 -28.77
C THR A 64 18.15 11.71 -27.91
N LEU A 65 18.37 10.41 -28.20
CA LEU A 65 19.30 9.56 -27.47
C LEU A 65 20.76 9.73 -27.94
N TYR A 66 20.97 10.11 -29.21
CA TYR A 66 22.28 10.38 -29.81
C TYR A 66 22.81 11.78 -29.51
N VAL A 67 21.94 12.80 -29.37
CA VAL A 67 22.37 14.15 -28.95
C VAL A 67 22.95 14.15 -27.53
N SER A 68 22.59 13.18 -26.68
CA SER A 68 23.31 12.92 -25.42
C SER A 68 24.79 12.54 -25.62
N LYS A 69 25.19 12.15 -26.84
CA LYS A 69 26.56 11.77 -27.25
C LYS A 69 27.30 12.91 -27.94
N GLU A 70 26.61 13.95 -28.43
CA GLU A 70 27.27 15.23 -28.69
C GLU A 70 27.71 15.79 -27.34
N LYS A 71 28.88 15.29 -26.93
CA LYS A 71 29.78 15.95 -26.02
C LYS A 71 29.67 17.43 -26.37
N THR A 72 29.24 18.21 -25.39
CA THR A 72 29.83 19.53 -25.13
C THR A 72 31.18 19.54 -25.80
N PRO A 73 31.36 20.31 -26.89
CA PRO A 73 32.59 20.26 -27.64
C PRO A 73 33.70 20.39 -26.61
N ASN A 74 34.75 19.58 -26.75
CA ASN A 74 35.92 19.62 -25.89
C ASN A 74 36.69 20.93 -26.13
N VAL A 75 35.99 22.06 -26.12
CA VAL A 75 36.48 23.36 -25.74
C VAL A 75 37.03 23.14 -24.35
N LYS A 76 38.35 23.00 -24.26
CA LYS A 76 39.05 23.34 -23.02
C LYS A 76 38.60 24.76 -22.67
N LEU A 77 37.52 24.89 -21.89
CA LEU A 77 37.13 26.15 -21.27
C LEU A 77 38.39 26.66 -20.59
N LYS A 78 38.78 27.89 -20.91
CA LYS A 78 39.97 28.50 -20.34
C LYS A 78 39.90 28.34 -18.82
N PRO A 79 41.01 28.07 -18.10
CA PRO A 79 40.99 27.76 -16.67
C PRO A 79 40.12 28.71 -15.84
N HIS A 80 40.08 29.99 -16.22
CA HIS A 80 39.27 31.03 -15.60
C HIS A 80 37.74 30.83 -15.74
N GLN A 81 37.27 30.33 -16.89
CA GLN A 81 35.83 30.03 -17.09
C GLN A 81 35.42 28.82 -16.25
N ARG A 82 36.25 27.77 -16.19
CA ARG A 82 35.98 26.59 -15.33
C ARG A 82 35.89 26.95 -13.84
N ILE A 83 36.70 27.90 -13.39
CA ILE A 83 36.65 28.38 -12.00
C ILE A 83 35.39 29.21 -11.77
N SER A 84 35.02 30.08 -12.72
CA SER A 84 33.78 30.87 -12.67
C SER A 84 32.54 29.96 -12.59
N ASP A 85 32.46 28.95 -13.46
CA ASP A 85 31.34 28.01 -13.50
C ASP A 85 31.24 27.21 -12.20
N LYS A 86 32.37 26.78 -11.63
CA LYS A 86 32.41 26.10 -10.32
C LYS A 86 31.95 27.00 -9.18
N ILE A 87 32.34 28.28 -9.20
CA ILE A 87 31.90 29.27 -8.21
C ILE A 87 30.40 29.51 -8.34
N GLU A 88 29.87 29.55 -9.57
CA GLU A 88 28.44 29.71 -9.82
C GLU A 88 27.64 28.48 -9.39
N ILE A 89 28.12 27.27 -9.68
CA ILE A 89 27.55 26.02 -9.18
C ILE A 89 27.53 26.00 -7.65
N LEU A 90 28.63 26.41 -6.99
CA LEU A 90 28.68 26.52 -5.53
C LEU A 90 27.72 27.57 -4.97
N LYS A 91 27.56 28.71 -5.66
CA LYS A 91 26.58 29.74 -5.30
C LYS A 91 25.15 29.22 -5.42
N ILE A 92 24.84 28.49 -6.49
CA ILE A 92 23.53 27.86 -6.70
C ILE A 92 23.29 26.78 -5.63
N GLY A 93 24.27 25.93 -5.37
CA GLY A 93 24.21 24.92 -4.31
C GLY A 93 23.99 25.54 -2.93
N LYS A 94 24.65 26.66 -2.62
CA LYS A 94 24.41 27.42 -1.38
C LYS A 94 22.98 27.96 -1.31
N LYS A 95 22.44 28.49 -2.41
CA LYS A 95 21.04 28.95 -2.47
C LYS A 95 20.07 27.79 -2.22
N GLN A 96 20.27 26.65 -2.86
CA GLN A 96 19.45 25.45 -2.66
C GLN A 96 19.52 24.94 -1.22
N PHE A 97 20.72 24.89 -0.64
CA PHE A 97 20.92 24.52 0.76
C PHE A 97 20.18 25.47 1.71
N ASN A 98 20.26 26.78 1.47
CA ASN A 98 19.53 27.78 2.26
C ASN A 98 18.02 27.55 2.19
N VAL A 99 17.46 27.27 1.00
CA VAL A 99 16.03 26.96 0.86
C VAL A 99 15.63 25.70 1.63
N ILE A 100 16.45 24.65 1.59
CA ILE A 100 16.22 23.43 2.37
C ILE A 100 16.28 23.75 3.88
N GLN A 101 17.25 24.56 4.30
CA GLN A 101 17.40 24.98 5.69
C GLN A 101 16.20 25.83 6.15
N ASP A 102 15.72 26.76 5.33
CA ASP A 102 14.55 27.57 5.60
C ASP A 102 13.28 26.72 5.67
N PHE A 103 13.15 25.73 4.78
CA PHE A 103 12.07 24.75 4.82
C PHE A 103 12.10 23.91 6.09
N ILE A 104 13.26 23.38 6.49
CA ILE A 104 13.43 22.65 7.76
C ILE A 104 13.09 23.55 8.95
N THR A 105 13.50 24.82 8.90
CA THR A 105 13.19 25.81 9.94
C THR A 105 11.70 26.09 10.01
N TYR A 106 11.03 26.25 8.86
CA TYR A 106 9.58 26.39 8.77
C TYR A 106 8.86 25.14 9.31
N CYS A 107 9.30 23.94 8.94
CA CYS A 107 8.76 22.69 9.47
C CYS A 107 8.92 22.61 10.99
N ARG A 108 10.10 22.94 11.52
CA ARG A 108 10.36 22.99 12.97
C ARG A 108 9.48 24.04 13.66
N PHE A 109 9.33 25.22 13.08
CA PHE A 109 8.46 26.28 13.61
C PHE A 109 6.99 25.85 13.58
N LYS A 110 6.52 25.24 12.48
CA LYS A 110 5.16 24.72 12.34
C LYS A 110 4.89 23.57 13.32
N LEU A 111 5.86 22.68 13.54
CA LEU A 111 5.78 21.61 14.52
C LEU A 111 5.78 22.15 15.95
N LYS A 112 6.62 23.16 16.27
CA LYS A 112 6.58 23.86 17.57
C LYS A 112 5.26 24.60 17.79
N LYS A 113 4.76 25.32 16.79
CA LYS A 113 3.47 26.02 16.84
C LYS A 113 2.30 25.05 16.96
N LYS A 114 2.33 23.90 16.26
CA LYS A 114 1.36 22.82 16.44
C LYS A 114 1.44 22.20 17.83
N ARG A 115 2.64 21.97 18.37
CA ARG A 115 2.86 21.45 19.74
C ARG A 115 2.38 22.42 20.83
N ILE A 116 2.42 23.73 20.58
CA ILE A 116 1.86 24.76 21.48
C ILE A 116 0.32 24.84 21.34
N ASN A 117 -0.22 24.56 20.15
CA ASN A 117 -1.66 24.59 19.87
C ASN A 117 -2.37 23.23 20.02
N SER A 118 -1.66 22.19 20.42
CA SER A 118 -2.24 20.86 20.59
C SER A 118 -2.03 20.40 22.02
N PHE A 119 -3.07 20.61 22.83
CA PHE A 119 -3.51 19.68 23.87
C PHE A 119 -3.91 18.30 23.26
N ILE A 120 -3.19 17.83 22.24
CA ILE A 120 -3.44 16.55 21.57
C ILE A 120 -2.15 15.77 21.72
N GLU A 121 -2.30 14.68 22.47
CA GLU A 121 -1.27 13.72 22.82
C GLU A 121 -0.43 13.33 21.59
N PRO A 122 0.90 13.26 21.72
CA PRO A 122 1.80 12.84 20.64
C PRO A 122 1.62 11.38 20.23
N ASP A 123 0.63 10.69 20.80
CA ASP A 123 0.40 9.26 20.68
C ASP A 123 -0.84 8.92 19.83
N GLU A 124 -1.55 9.88 19.22
CA GLU A 124 -2.83 9.60 18.54
C GLU A 124 -2.71 8.61 17.37
N ALA A 125 -1.65 8.69 16.55
CA ALA A 125 -1.44 7.72 15.48
C ALA A 125 -1.00 6.34 16.00
N LEU A 126 -0.21 6.31 17.08
CA LEU A 126 0.24 5.06 17.70
C LEU A 126 -0.89 4.39 18.51
N SER A 127 -1.71 5.20 19.18
CA SER A 127 -2.89 4.84 19.94
C SER A 127 -3.99 4.35 18.99
N ALA A 128 -4.26 5.07 17.89
CA ALA A 128 -5.17 4.61 16.85
C ALA A 128 -4.71 3.27 16.24
N SER A 129 -3.40 3.10 16.01
CA SER A 129 -2.86 1.82 15.55
C SER A 129 -3.05 0.69 16.57
N LYS A 130 -2.84 0.95 17.87
CA LYS A 130 -3.06 -0.04 18.94
C LYS A 130 -4.54 -0.40 19.11
N VAL A 131 -5.42 0.61 19.06
CA VAL A 131 -6.87 0.42 19.13
C VAL A 131 -7.37 -0.38 17.93
N LEU A 132 -6.82 -0.16 16.73
CA LEU A 132 -7.17 -0.94 15.55
C LEU A 132 -6.73 -2.41 15.68
N CYS A 133 -5.55 -2.68 16.23
CA CYS A 133 -5.11 -4.04 16.52
C CYS A 133 -6.03 -4.74 17.54
N LEU A 134 -6.38 -4.05 18.64
CA LEU A 134 -7.31 -4.59 19.64
C LEU A 134 -8.71 -4.84 19.06
N ALA A 135 -9.19 -3.96 18.18
CA ALA A 135 -10.47 -4.13 17.51
C ALA A 135 -10.44 -5.31 16.53
N ALA A 136 -9.35 -5.47 15.77
CA ALA A 136 -9.17 -6.60 14.87
C ALA A 136 -9.12 -7.94 15.64
N ASP A 137 -8.41 -7.99 16.75
CA ASP A 137 -8.34 -9.18 17.61
C ASP A 137 -9.71 -9.52 18.23
N SER A 138 -10.47 -8.50 18.65
CA SER A 138 -11.84 -8.69 19.17
C SER A 138 -12.79 -9.23 18.09
N ILE A 139 -12.74 -8.68 16.88
CA ILE A 139 -13.55 -9.13 15.75
C ILE A 139 -13.17 -10.57 15.37
N LEU A 140 -11.87 -10.90 15.32
CA LEU A 140 -11.42 -12.27 15.06
C LEU A 140 -11.91 -13.26 16.11
N LYS A 141 -11.91 -12.85 17.38
CA LYS A 141 -12.46 -13.67 18.46
C LYS A 141 -13.96 -13.91 18.31
N GLU A 142 -14.74 -12.86 18.02
CA GLU A 142 -16.18 -12.99 17.76
C GLU A 142 -16.49 -13.88 16.56
N VAL A 143 -15.70 -13.78 15.49
CA VAL A 143 -15.82 -14.65 14.31
C VAL A 143 -15.55 -16.10 14.68
N ASN A 144 -14.47 -16.37 15.42
CA ASN A 144 -14.13 -17.73 15.87
C ASN A 144 -15.19 -18.32 16.81
N GLU A 145 -15.72 -17.52 17.74
CA GLU A 145 -16.81 -17.94 18.62
C GLU A 145 -18.10 -18.22 17.83
N THR A 146 -18.38 -17.43 16.80
CA THR A 146 -19.54 -17.62 15.92
C THR A 146 -19.37 -18.88 15.07
N GLU A 147 -18.18 -19.12 14.53
CA GLU A 147 -17.86 -20.36 13.80
C GLU A 147 -18.03 -21.59 14.70
N LEU A 148 -17.59 -21.50 15.96
CA LEU A 148 -17.76 -22.58 16.94
C LEU A 148 -19.24 -22.86 17.24
N LYS A 149 -20.04 -21.81 17.48
CA LYS A 149 -21.50 -21.95 17.67
C LYS A 149 -22.19 -22.53 16.44
N LEU A 150 -21.69 -22.21 15.24
CA LEU A 150 -22.25 -22.72 13.98
C LEU A 150 -21.91 -24.20 13.81
N LYS A 151 -20.70 -24.63 14.19
CA LYS A 151 -20.30 -26.05 14.25
C LYS A 151 -21.08 -26.83 15.31
N GLU A 152 -21.35 -26.24 16.48
CA GLU A 152 -22.20 -26.85 17.51
C GLU A 152 -23.64 -27.01 17.00
N LEU A 153 -24.18 -25.99 16.33
CA LEU A 153 -25.52 -26.04 15.76
C LEU A 153 -25.60 -27.07 14.62
N GLU A 154 -24.59 -27.13 13.76
CA GLU A 154 -24.46 -28.16 12.73
C GLU A 154 -24.40 -29.57 13.35
N ALA A 155 -23.63 -29.75 14.44
CA ALA A 155 -23.57 -31.01 15.16
C ALA A 155 -24.94 -31.41 15.74
N VAL A 156 -25.72 -30.45 16.28
CA VAL A 156 -27.09 -30.71 16.79
C VAL A 156 -28.06 -31.05 15.66
N ILE A 157 -27.92 -30.45 14.48
CA ILE A 157 -28.77 -30.71 13.31
C ILE A 157 -28.44 -32.06 12.67
N ILE A 158 -27.16 -32.42 12.59
CA ILE A 158 -26.67 -33.67 11.99
C ILE A 158 -26.81 -34.86 12.95
N MET A 159 -26.84 -34.63 14.26
CA MET A 159 -27.04 -35.69 15.24
C MET A 159 -28.46 -36.28 15.09
N PRO A 160 -28.60 -37.57 14.73
CA PRO A 160 -29.91 -38.18 14.59
C PRO A 160 -30.61 -38.15 15.95
N ARG A 161 -31.86 -37.66 15.98
CA ARG A 161 -32.77 -37.72 17.14
C ARG A 161 -32.88 -39.15 17.64
N SER A 162 -31.97 -39.53 18.52
CA SER A 162 -32.07 -40.72 19.34
C SER A 162 -32.64 -40.28 20.69
N SER A 163 -33.94 -40.52 20.80
CA SER A 163 -34.74 -40.64 22.02
C SER A 163 -34.08 -40.37 23.38
N GLN A 164 -34.56 -39.37 24.13
CA GLN A 164 -34.78 -39.54 25.59
C GLN A 164 -35.59 -38.42 26.26
N LYS A 165 -36.90 -38.68 26.37
CA LYS A 165 -37.79 -38.56 27.54
C LYS A 165 -37.38 -37.64 28.72
N TYR A 166 -37.27 -36.32 28.54
CA TYR A 166 -37.19 -35.38 29.68
C TYR A 166 -38.18 -34.20 29.64
N SER A 167 -39.25 -34.28 28.84
CA SER A 167 -40.24 -33.18 28.77
C SER A 167 -41.46 -33.35 29.67
N TYR A 168 -41.79 -34.54 30.18
CA TYR A 168 -43.05 -34.72 30.94
C TYR A 168 -42.94 -34.47 32.44
N ILE A 169 -41.74 -34.56 33.04
CA ILE A 169 -41.55 -34.38 34.49
C ILE A 169 -41.45 -32.90 34.88
N LEU A 170 -40.99 -32.04 33.98
CA LEU A 170 -40.81 -30.61 34.28
C LEU A 170 -42.13 -29.82 34.26
N TYR A 171 -43.12 -30.27 33.49
CA TYR A 171 -44.44 -29.62 33.41
C TYR A 171 -45.45 -30.12 34.46
N SER A 172 -45.24 -31.28 35.10
CA SER A 172 -46.15 -31.78 36.14
C SER A 172 -46.00 -31.06 37.49
N ILE A 173 -44.82 -30.49 37.77
CA ILE A 173 -44.55 -29.77 39.02
C ILE A 173 -45.29 -28.41 39.09
N PRO A 174 -45.29 -27.54 38.05
CA PRO A 174 -45.99 -26.27 38.13
C PRO A 174 -47.52 -26.41 38.09
N ILE A 175 -48.05 -27.43 37.39
CA ILE A 175 -49.51 -27.65 37.29
C ILE A 175 -50.09 -28.11 38.63
N GLY A 176 -49.39 -29.01 39.34
CA GLY A 176 -49.81 -29.46 40.68
C GLY A 176 -49.84 -28.32 41.71
N GLY A 177 -48.84 -27.43 41.68
CA GLY A 177 -48.79 -26.26 42.55
C GLY A 177 -49.94 -25.27 42.30
N LEU A 178 -50.32 -25.09 41.04
CA LEU A 178 -51.41 -24.18 40.67
C LEU A 178 -52.79 -24.69 41.15
N CYS A 179 -53.02 -26.00 41.14
CA CYS A 179 -54.26 -26.60 41.63
C CYS A 179 -54.39 -26.54 43.17
N ILE A 180 -53.29 -26.68 43.92
CA ILE A 180 -53.31 -26.57 45.38
C ILE A 180 -53.57 -25.12 45.81
N ALA A 181 -52.96 -24.16 45.11
CA ALA A 181 -53.17 -22.74 45.38
C ALA A 181 -54.62 -22.30 45.13
N THR A 182 -55.25 -22.76 44.05
CA THR A 182 -56.66 -22.46 43.77
C THR A 182 -57.61 -23.11 44.76
N TYR A 183 -57.33 -24.34 45.23
CA TYR A 183 -58.13 -24.99 46.26
C TYR A 183 -58.09 -24.24 47.60
N ILE A 184 -56.91 -23.79 48.04
CA ILE A 184 -56.76 -23.00 49.28
C ILE A 184 -57.48 -21.66 49.16
N LEU A 185 -57.38 -20.99 48.01
CA LEU A 185 -58.04 -19.71 47.80
C LEU A 185 -59.57 -19.84 47.82
N PHE A 186 -60.10 -20.90 47.21
CA PHE A 186 -61.55 -21.15 47.17
C PHE A 186 -62.10 -21.49 48.56
N ASN A 187 -61.39 -22.30 49.34
CA ASN A 187 -61.82 -22.68 50.69
C ASN A 187 -61.75 -21.52 51.70
N ARG A 188 -60.94 -20.49 51.42
CA ARG A 188 -60.80 -19.28 52.26
C ARG A 188 -61.86 -18.22 51.94
N ILE A 189 -62.50 -18.27 50.78
CA ILE A 189 -63.57 -17.35 50.36
C ILE A 189 -64.94 -17.82 50.87
N GLN A 190 -65.06 -19.11 51.22
CA GLN A 190 -66.31 -19.73 51.67
C GLN A 190 -66.45 -19.83 53.20
N SER A 191 -65.49 -19.30 53.97
CA SER A 191 -65.54 -19.14 55.43
C SER A 191 -65.66 -17.68 55.82
#